data_AF-A0A2D4WV39-F1
#
_entry.id   AF-A0A2D4WV39-F1
#
_cell.length_a   1.000
_cell.length_b   1.000
_cell.length_c   1.000
_cell.angle_alpha   90.00
_cell.angle_beta   90.00
_cell.angle_gamma   90.00
#
_symmetry.space_group_name_H-M   'P 1'
#
loop_
_entity.id
_entity.type
_entity.pdbx_description
1 polymer ?
#
loop_
_entity_poly.entity_id
_entity_poly.type
_entity_poly.pdbx_seq_one_letter_code
_entity_poly.pdbx_strand_id
1 'polypeptide(L)'
;MKKLLLKSLFFIIIWFFILECFFDPRFKRITNFHHTNVEFKDSKKAALDLIFLGSSHAEQSYIPYIFDNVLNINSHNFGCSGQRLVVTNAVLKEFLKTTKVKAVVLDLFWGSFDYPDSDEEKGLQLIGLDELNFSLEKLRVSNEIYDFQELPSVFSPTIRNHNQWTDKLISAKSKTTKPKLLWSKGYAGSHKVLTQEQLKKIKLNNGNFNNFINKPSQLTKGQRTNFDFSALKKTIEICKKNNVKLIAVTAPAYSVFNYPGSKNFYIQLDKFCQKSGIDYINFNKSFNESGFNESHFRDMGHLNTNGAIMATTKLVNFLIKKGYFYYKDDILLNDKIKSASNSFINVKNTEPDKNISTWTKINNEIKILEKSKHGRVMRLERINDTSSSYVASKNFNVVNGQEYSMSILAKPLKNEGFLGLRLSGVYPNRLDAVFDLSSSEVKNTFSGGDFHLTDASAVELDDGWVKCEIRGRVSSELVRIIFGPTNSRIRPGIWESKAVRIKKIKIIPESIKVQQAVENK
;
A
#
# COMPACT_ATOMS: atom_id res chain seq x y z
N MET A 1 14.18 -49.26 -16.36
CA MET A 1 14.79 -47.91 -16.42
C MET A 1 13.82 -46.82 -16.90
N LYS A 2 13.27 -46.87 -18.13
CA LYS A 2 12.34 -45.83 -18.65
C LYS A 2 11.13 -45.56 -17.74
N LYS A 3 10.46 -46.61 -17.25
CA LYS A 3 9.32 -46.48 -16.31
C LYS A 3 9.71 -45.82 -14.98
N LEU A 4 10.94 -46.05 -14.50
CA LEU A 4 11.43 -45.44 -13.26
C LEU A 4 11.69 -43.95 -13.48
N LEU A 5 12.41 -43.59 -14.56
CA LEU A 5 12.66 -42.19 -14.92
C LEU A 5 11.35 -41.40 -15.09
N LEU A 6 10.35 -41.99 -15.75
CA LEU A 6 9.04 -41.35 -15.92
C LEU A 6 8.33 -41.12 -14.58
N LYS A 7 8.36 -42.12 -13.68
CA LYS A 7 7.79 -42.01 -12.33
C LYS A 7 8.54 -40.97 -11.48
N SER A 8 9.87 -40.92 -11.57
CA SER A 8 10.68 -39.91 -10.88
C SER A 8 10.39 -38.51 -11.39
N LEU A 9 10.29 -38.31 -12.70
CA LEU A 9 9.93 -37.01 -13.29
C LEU A 9 8.53 -36.58 -12.86
N PHE A 10 7.57 -37.49 -12.90
CA PHE A 10 6.21 -37.22 -12.43
C PHE A 10 6.16 -36.84 -10.95
N PHE A 11 6.91 -37.55 -10.10
CA PHE A 11 7.04 -37.22 -8.68
C PHE A 11 7.66 -35.83 -8.47
N ILE A 12 8.71 -35.48 -9.22
CA ILE A 12 9.33 -34.14 -9.16
C ILE A 12 8.34 -33.05 -9.56
N ILE A 13 7.56 -33.26 -10.62
CA ILE A 13 6.53 -32.30 -11.08
C ILE A 13 5.46 -32.12 -10.00
N ILE A 14 4.96 -33.21 -9.41
CA ILE A 14 4.00 -33.15 -8.30
C ILE A 14 4.59 -32.40 -7.13
N TRP A 15 5.83 -32.71 -6.75
CA TRP A 15 6.49 -32.07 -5.63
C TRP A 15 6.67 -30.57 -5.86
N PHE A 16 7.07 -30.17 -7.07
CA PHE A 16 7.18 -28.77 -7.46
C PHE A 16 5.81 -28.06 -7.37
N PHE A 17 4.74 -28.70 -7.85
CA PHE A 17 3.39 -28.16 -7.74
C PHE A 17 2.94 -27.99 -6.28
N ILE A 18 3.26 -28.96 -5.43
CA ILE A 18 2.96 -28.90 -3.99
C ILE A 18 3.72 -27.73 -3.34
N LEU A 19 5.02 -27.57 -3.65
CA LEU A 19 5.81 -26.45 -3.16
C LEU A 19 5.21 -25.11 -3.60
N GLU A 20 4.97 -24.92 -4.90
CA GLU A 20 4.50 -23.65 -5.46
C GLU A 20 3.09 -23.27 -4.97
N CYS A 21 2.18 -24.24 -4.89
CA CYS A 21 0.78 -23.96 -4.55
C CYS A 21 0.51 -23.92 -3.03
N PHE A 22 1.21 -24.72 -2.24
CA PHE A 22 0.92 -24.87 -0.80
C PHE A 22 1.98 -24.22 0.08
N PHE A 23 3.27 -24.49 -0.14
CA PHE A 23 4.29 -24.03 0.80
C PHE A 23 4.75 -22.61 0.50
N ASP A 24 5.14 -22.33 -0.74
CA ASP A 24 5.75 -21.05 -1.13
C ASP A 24 4.91 -19.82 -0.75
N PRO A 25 3.57 -19.79 -0.91
CA PRO A 25 2.77 -18.64 -0.50
C PRO A 25 2.90 -18.30 0.99
N ARG A 26 3.16 -19.30 1.86
CA ARG A 26 3.35 -19.11 3.31
C ARG A 26 4.73 -18.51 3.63
N PHE A 27 5.73 -18.78 2.79
CA PHE A 27 7.11 -18.35 2.99
C PHE A 27 7.49 -17.10 2.22
N LYS A 28 6.64 -16.59 1.32
CA LYS A 28 6.83 -15.27 0.68
C LYS A 28 6.94 -14.15 1.70
N ARG A 29 7.72 -13.14 1.35
CA ARG A 29 7.84 -11.90 2.13
C ARG A 29 6.65 -11.01 1.80
N ILE A 30 5.90 -10.61 2.82
CA ILE A 30 4.85 -9.60 2.66
C ILE A 30 5.55 -8.24 2.52
N THR A 31 5.46 -7.66 1.33
CA THR A 31 6.04 -6.36 0.98
C THR A 31 4.94 -5.41 0.50
N ASN A 32 5.28 -4.12 0.35
CA ASN A 32 4.40 -3.16 -0.32
C ASN A 32 4.00 -3.65 -1.72
N PHE A 33 4.96 -4.11 -2.52
CA PHE A 33 4.69 -4.64 -3.85
C PHE A 33 3.75 -5.87 -3.82
N HIS A 34 3.85 -6.73 -2.80
CA HIS A 34 2.89 -7.80 -2.58
C HIS A 34 1.48 -7.26 -2.32
N HIS A 35 1.34 -6.27 -1.43
CA HIS A 35 0.06 -5.62 -1.15
C HIS A 35 -0.55 -4.96 -2.39
N THR A 36 0.26 -4.28 -3.21
CA THR A 36 -0.14 -3.72 -4.50
C THR A 36 -0.71 -4.80 -5.41
N ASN A 37 -0.01 -5.94 -5.54
CA ASN A 37 -0.44 -7.03 -6.39
C ASN A 37 -1.71 -7.72 -5.89
N VAL A 38 -1.89 -7.86 -4.57
CA VAL A 38 -3.12 -8.38 -3.98
C VAL A 38 -4.28 -7.42 -4.25
N GLU A 39 -4.13 -6.13 -3.94
CA GLU A 39 -5.13 -5.10 -4.19
C GLU A 39 -5.55 -5.05 -5.66
N PHE A 40 -4.58 -5.17 -6.58
CA PHE A 40 -4.87 -5.25 -8.01
C PHE A 40 -5.59 -6.54 -8.41
N LYS A 41 -5.20 -7.71 -7.88
CA LYS A 41 -5.88 -8.99 -8.13
C LYS A 41 -7.32 -8.96 -7.63
N ASP A 42 -7.57 -8.35 -6.47
CA ASP A 42 -8.89 -8.19 -5.87
C ASP A 42 -9.79 -7.29 -6.72
N SER A 43 -9.21 -6.29 -7.40
CA SER A 43 -9.91 -5.50 -8.44
C SER A 43 -10.29 -6.29 -9.71
N LYS A 44 -10.13 -7.62 -9.69
CA LYS A 44 -10.35 -8.55 -10.82
C LYS A 44 -9.57 -8.16 -12.08
N LYS A 45 -8.38 -7.61 -11.87
CA LYS A 45 -7.48 -7.14 -12.94
C LYS A 45 -8.17 -6.14 -13.89
N ALA A 46 -8.89 -5.18 -13.30
CA ALA A 46 -9.54 -4.12 -14.06
C ALA A 46 -8.54 -3.42 -15.01
N ALA A 47 -9.05 -2.93 -16.15
CA ALA A 47 -8.23 -2.16 -17.07
C ALA A 47 -7.65 -0.92 -16.37
N LEU A 48 -6.39 -0.60 -16.68
CA LEU A 48 -5.66 0.52 -16.10
C LEU A 48 -5.36 1.55 -17.18
N ASP A 49 -5.65 2.80 -16.85
CA ASP A 49 -5.34 3.93 -17.72
C ASP A 49 -3.87 4.32 -17.58
N LEU A 50 -3.33 4.24 -16.37
CA LEU A 50 -1.97 4.65 -16.06
C LEU A 50 -1.33 3.75 -15.01
N ILE A 51 -0.13 3.26 -15.27
CA ILE A 51 0.67 2.60 -14.25
C ILE A 51 2.02 3.27 -14.04
N PHE A 52 2.52 3.23 -12.82
CA PHE A 52 3.87 3.67 -12.47
C PHE A 52 4.75 2.46 -12.24
N LEU A 53 5.95 2.45 -12.83
CA LEU A 53 6.92 1.37 -12.69
C LEU A 53 8.30 1.94 -12.35
N GLY A 54 9.11 1.15 -11.65
CA GLY A 54 10.47 1.53 -11.29
C GLY A 54 10.85 1.05 -9.89
N SER A 55 11.88 1.68 -9.33
CA SER A 55 12.40 1.33 -8.00
C SER A 55 11.54 1.92 -6.85
N SER A 56 12.13 2.04 -5.66
CA SER A 56 11.54 2.81 -4.54
C SER A 56 11.27 4.27 -4.90
N HIS A 57 11.96 4.82 -5.90
CA HIS A 57 11.69 6.16 -6.42
C HIS A 57 10.29 6.25 -7.02
N ALA A 58 9.87 5.27 -7.84
CA ALA A 58 8.51 5.21 -8.34
C ALA A 58 7.50 5.02 -7.20
N GLU A 59 7.77 4.05 -6.32
CA GLU A 59 6.92 3.68 -5.17
C GLU A 59 6.58 4.88 -4.27
N GLN A 60 7.47 5.87 -4.18
CA GLN A 60 7.38 6.97 -3.21
C GLN A 60 7.19 8.36 -3.83
N SER A 61 7.08 8.48 -5.16
CA SER A 61 7.00 9.80 -5.83
C SER A 61 5.65 10.10 -6.48
N TYR A 62 4.87 9.07 -6.86
CA TYR A 62 3.64 9.24 -7.64
C TYR A 62 2.45 8.68 -6.86
N ILE A 63 1.43 9.51 -6.62
CA ILE A 63 0.28 9.20 -5.77
C ILE A 63 -0.96 8.92 -6.64
N PRO A 64 -1.33 7.65 -6.90
CA PRO A 64 -2.48 7.28 -7.74
C PRO A 64 -3.79 7.97 -7.35
N TYR A 65 -4.08 8.13 -6.06
CA TYR A 65 -5.29 8.82 -5.58
C TYR A 65 -5.47 10.21 -6.20
N ILE A 66 -4.39 10.98 -6.34
CA ILE A 66 -4.46 12.33 -6.92
C ILE A 66 -4.67 12.25 -8.43
N PHE A 67 -3.98 11.33 -9.12
CA PHE A 67 -4.19 11.12 -10.56
C PHE A 67 -5.63 10.70 -10.87
N ASP A 68 -6.17 9.74 -10.11
CA ASP A 68 -7.52 9.23 -10.29
C ASP A 68 -8.56 10.32 -10.04
N ASN A 69 -8.41 11.10 -8.96
CA ASN A 69 -9.37 12.14 -8.61
C ASN A 69 -9.35 13.34 -9.57
N VAL A 70 -8.16 13.68 -10.10
CA VAL A 70 -8.00 14.84 -10.98
C VAL A 70 -8.31 14.47 -12.43
N LEU A 71 -7.81 13.34 -12.92
CA LEU A 71 -7.94 12.96 -14.34
C LEU A 71 -9.14 12.03 -14.60
N ASN A 72 -9.85 11.58 -13.56
CA ASN A 72 -10.91 10.59 -13.63
C ASN A 72 -10.47 9.31 -14.35
N ILE A 73 -9.35 8.76 -13.89
CA ILE A 73 -8.72 7.56 -14.44
C ILE A 73 -8.60 6.45 -13.39
N ASN A 74 -8.29 5.24 -13.83
CA ASN A 74 -7.86 4.15 -12.95
C ASN A 74 -6.35 3.96 -13.05
N SER A 75 -5.61 4.40 -12.03
CA SER A 75 -4.16 4.26 -11.96
C SER A 75 -3.67 3.39 -10.81
N HIS A 76 -2.45 2.86 -10.94
CA HIS A 76 -1.82 2.04 -9.91
C HIS A 76 -0.29 2.20 -9.94
N ASN A 77 0.34 2.19 -8.77
CA ASN A 77 1.79 2.30 -8.64
C ASN A 77 2.41 0.93 -8.34
N PHE A 78 3.14 0.39 -9.31
CA PHE A 78 3.86 -0.88 -9.21
C PHE A 78 5.37 -0.67 -9.01
N GLY A 79 5.76 0.45 -8.40
CA GLY A 79 7.12 0.68 -7.95
C GLY A 79 7.54 -0.35 -6.89
N CYS A 80 8.78 -0.82 -6.98
CA CYS A 80 9.30 -1.86 -6.12
C CYS A 80 10.70 -1.48 -5.62
N SER A 81 10.89 -1.45 -4.31
CA SER A 81 12.18 -1.11 -3.68
C SER A 81 13.37 -1.84 -4.33
N GLY A 82 14.38 -1.06 -4.75
CA GLY A 82 15.63 -1.57 -5.34
C GLY A 82 15.51 -2.29 -6.69
N GLN A 83 14.34 -2.29 -7.34
CA GLN A 83 14.12 -3.03 -8.56
C GLN A 83 14.95 -2.49 -9.74
N ARG A 84 15.64 -3.39 -10.44
CA ARG A 84 16.36 -3.10 -11.69
C ARG A 84 15.42 -3.19 -12.89
N LEU A 85 15.77 -2.50 -13.98
CA LEU A 85 14.95 -2.46 -15.18
C LEU A 85 14.77 -3.84 -15.82
N VAL A 86 15.74 -4.74 -15.68
CA VAL A 86 15.62 -6.11 -16.18
C VAL A 86 14.45 -6.87 -15.51
N VAL A 87 14.24 -6.68 -14.21
CA VAL A 87 13.09 -7.25 -13.48
C VAL A 87 11.82 -6.47 -13.81
N THR A 88 11.89 -5.14 -13.90
CA THR A 88 10.76 -4.30 -14.32
C THR A 88 10.20 -4.75 -15.67
N ASN A 89 11.08 -5.11 -16.61
CA ASN A 89 10.70 -5.64 -17.93
C ASN A 89 9.94 -6.96 -17.83
N ALA A 90 10.39 -7.88 -16.97
CA ALA A 90 9.71 -9.15 -16.76
C ALA A 90 8.32 -8.92 -16.12
N VAL A 91 8.25 -8.05 -15.11
CA VAL A 91 6.99 -7.66 -14.46
C VAL A 91 6.02 -7.05 -15.47
N LEU A 92 6.44 -6.03 -16.23
CA LEU A 92 5.61 -5.39 -17.24
C LEU A 92 5.13 -6.40 -18.29
N LYS A 93 6.02 -7.27 -18.78
CA LYS A 93 5.68 -8.26 -19.80
C LYS A 93 4.65 -9.27 -19.32
N GLU A 94 4.79 -9.79 -18.09
CA GLU A 94 3.79 -10.70 -17.53
C GLU A 94 2.47 -9.97 -17.20
N PHE A 95 2.55 -8.74 -16.71
CA PHE A 95 1.40 -7.91 -16.37
C PHE A 95 0.48 -7.67 -17.59
N LEU A 96 1.08 -7.26 -18.71
CA LEU A 96 0.38 -6.97 -19.96
C LEU A 96 -0.26 -8.20 -20.62
N LYS A 97 0.08 -9.43 -20.23
CA LYS A 97 -0.62 -10.64 -20.70
C LYS A 97 -2.04 -10.75 -20.15
N THR A 98 -2.30 -10.15 -18.98
CA THR A 98 -3.56 -10.36 -18.25
C THR A 98 -4.36 -9.08 -18.02
N THR A 99 -3.79 -7.91 -18.36
CA THR A 99 -4.38 -6.61 -18.09
C THR A 99 -4.13 -5.65 -19.24
N LYS A 100 -5.17 -4.91 -19.65
CA LYS A 100 -5.04 -3.81 -20.61
C LYS A 100 -4.55 -2.54 -19.90
N VAL A 101 -3.48 -1.95 -20.41
CA VAL A 101 -2.87 -0.71 -19.91
C VAL A 101 -2.82 0.32 -21.04
N LYS A 102 -3.22 1.58 -20.79
CA LYS A 102 -3.11 2.64 -21.81
C LYS A 102 -1.74 3.33 -21.81
N ALA A 103 -1.24 3.68 -20.62
CA ALA A 103 0.04 4.36 -20.46
C ALA A 103 0.86 3.83 -19.27
N VAL A 104 2.18 3.91 -19.40
CA VAL A 104 3.18 3.60 -18.38
C VAL A 104 4.02 4.84 -18.14
N VAL A 105 4.13 5.26 -16.89
CA VAL A 105 5.18 6.16 -16.42
C VAL A 105 6.28 5.30 -15.80
N LEU A 106 7.47 5.32 -16.40
CA LEU A 106 8.63 4.58 -15.94
C LEU A 106 9.62 5.53 -15.25
N ASP A 107 9.84 5.32 -13.95
CA ASP A 107 10.84 6.05 -13.19
C ASP A 107 12.25 5.48 -13.44
N LEU A 108 13.16 6.35 -13.84
CA LEU A 108 14.51 6.03 -14.28
C LEU A 108 15.53 6.67 -13.35
N PHE A 109 15.90 5.93 -12.31
CA PHE A 109 17.02 6.23 -11.43
C PHE A 109 18.29 5.56 -11.93
N TRP A 110 19.45 6.22 -11.81
CA TRP A 110 20.73 5.67 -12.29
C TRP A 110 21.02 4.26 -11.73
N GLY A 111 20.70 4.02 -10.46
CA GLY A 111 20.87 2.72 -9.80
C GLY A 111 19.92 1.63 -10.26
N SER A 112 19.01 1.88 -11.22
CA SER A 112 18.12 0.86 -11.78
C SER A 112 18.64 0.23 -13.08
N PHE A 113 19.73 0.76 -13.65
CA PHE A 113 20.25 0.33 -14.95
C PHE A 113 21.30 -0.78 -14.87
N ASP A 114 22.00 -0.88 -13.74
CA ASP A 114 23.01 -1.92 -13.55
C ASP A 114 22.39 -3.23 -13.09
N TYR A 115 23.04 -4.34 -13.45
CA TYR A 115 22.74 -5.65 -12.88
C TYR A 115 23.07 -5.66 -11.38
N PRO A 116 22.36 -6.44 -10.58
CA PRO A 116 22.66 -6.56 -9.17
C PRO A 116 23.94 -7.40 -9.00
N ASP A 117 24.94 -6.85 -8.33
CA ASP A 117 26.26 -7.49 -8.20
C ASP A 117 26.49 -8.07 -6.78
N SER A 118 25.66 -7.69 -5.80
CA SER A 118 25.74 -8.19 -4.42
C SER A 118 24.51 -9.01 -4.02
N ASP A 119 24.66 -9.86 -3.00
CA ASP A 119 23.55 -10.65 -2.42
C ASP A 119 22.39 -9.77 -1.95
N GLU A 120 22.68 -8.57 -1.44
CA GLU A 120 21.66 -7.61 -1.02
C GLU A 120 20.86 -7.10 -2.23
N GLU A 121 21.54 -6.69 -3.31
CA GLU A 121 20.90 -6.20 -4.52
C GLU A 121 20.12 -7.30 -5.25
N LYS A 122 20.68 -8.51 -5.30
CA LYS A 122 20.02 -9.73 -5.80
C LYS A 122 18.80 -10.06 -4.95
N GLY A 123 18.88 -9.92 -3.63
CA GLY A 123 17.76 -10.13 -2.72
C GLY A 123 16.58 -9.18 -2.96
N LEU A 124 16.84 -7.92 -3.34
CA LEU A 124 15.80 -6.93 -3.67
C LEU A 124 15.03 -7.31 -4.95
N GLN A 125 15.67 -7.97 -5.91
CA GLN A 125 15.02 -8.38 -7.15
C GLN A 125 13.96 -9.47 -6.93
N LEU A 126 14.14 -10.30 -5.90
CA LEU A 126 13.19 -11.36 -5.52
C LEU A 126 11.82 -10.80 -5.13
N ILE A 127 11.73 -9.56 -4.65
CA ILE A 127 10.45 -8.91 -4.31
C ILE A 127 9.54 -8.83 -5.55
N GLY A 128 10.12 -8.47 -6.70
CA GLY A 128 9.38 -8.43 -7.97
C GLY A 128 9.11 -9.83 -8.53
N LEU A 129 10.11 -10.71 -8.47
CA LEU A 129 10.04 -12.06 -9.05
C LEU A 129 9.07 -12.98 -8.31
N ASP A 130 8.95 -12.86 -6.98
CA ASP A 130 8.02 -13.67 -6.17
C ASP A 130 6.56 -13.43 -6.54
N GLU A 131 6.22 -12.25 -7.04
CA GLU A 131 4.86 -11.88 -7.46
C GLU A 131 4.52 -12.35 -8.88
N LEU A 132 5.53 -12.80 -9.65
CA LEU A 132 5.33 -13.43 -10.95
C LEU A 132 5.02 -14.92 -10.79
N ASN A 133 4.01 -15.37 -11.51
CA ASN A 133 3.79 -16.80 -11.75
C ASN A 133 4.98 -17.40 -12.52
N PHE A 134 5.20 -18.70 -12.38
CA PHE A 134 6.20 -19.38 -13.19
C PHE A 134 5.93 -19.16 -14.69
N SER A 135 6.95 -18.71 -15.41
CA SER A 135 6.87 -18.38 -16.83
C SER A 135 8.27 -18.45 -17.45
N LEU A 136 8.33 -18.60 -18.78
CA LEU A 136 9.60 -18.52 -19.50
C LEU A 136 10.30 -17.18 -19.30
N GLU A 137 9.57 -16.09 -19.12
CA GLU A 137 10.19 -14.79 -18.84
C GLU A 137 10.81 -14.77 -17.44
N LYS A 138 10.10 -15.28 -16.41
CA LYS A 138 10.64 -15.42 -15.05
C LYS A 138 11.90 -16.28 -15.07
N LEU A 139 11.89 -17.41 -15.78
CA LEU A 139 13.05 -18.27 -15.93
C LEU A 139 14.23 -17.54 -16.61
N ARG A 140 13.96 -16.85 -17.72
CA ARG A 140 14.96 -16.12 -18.47
C ARG A 140 15.62 -15.03 -17.63
N VAL A 141 14.84 -14.21 -16.92
CA VAL A 141 15.39 -13.14 -16.08
C VAL A 141 16.10 -13.68 -14.85
N SER A 142 15.63 -14.78 -14.25
CA SER A 142 16.34 -15.43 -13.15
C SER A 142 17.71 -15.93 -13.58
N ASN A 143 17.81 -16.59 -14.74
CA ASN A 143 19.11 -17.07 -15.26
C ASN A 143 20.05 -15.93 -15.71
N GLU A 144 19.52 -14.73 -15.91
CA GLU A 144 20.30 -13.54 -16.28
C GLU A 144 20.91 -12.84 -15.06
N ILE A 145 20.31 -13.03 -13.88
CA ILE A 145 20.68 -12.34 -12.63
C ILE A 145 21.40 -13.28 -11.66
N TYR A 146 21.00 -14.55 -11.62
CA TYR A 146 21.42 -15.50 -10.60
C TYR A 146 22.19 -16.66 -11.21
N ASP A 147 23.14 -17.18 -10.45
CA ASP A 147 23.87 -18.38 -10.79
C ASP A 147 22.98 -19.62 -10.67
N PHE A 148 23.35 -20.68 -11.38
CA PHE A 148 22.57 -21.92 -11.44
C PHE A 148 22.28 -22.50 -10.04
N GLN A 149 23.23 -22.40 -9.11
CA GLN A 149 23.10 -22.90 -7.75
C GLN A 149 22.12 -22.08 -6.90
N GLU A 150 21.85 -20.82 -7.26
CA GLU A 150 20.93 -19.93 -6.55
C GLU A 150 19.47 -20.17 -6.96
N LEU A 151 19.22 -20.71 -8.16
CA LEU A 151 17.89 -20.86 -8.75
C LEU A 151 16.86 -21.57 -7.85
N PRO A 152 17.20 -22.65 -7.11
CA PRO A 152 16.24 -23.25 -6.17
C PRO A 152 15.67 -22.24 -5.16
N SER A 153 16.51 -21.36 -4.61
CA SER A 153 16.11 -20.29 -3.69
C SER A 153 15.38 -19.14 -4.41
N VAL A 154 15.68 -18.88 -5.68
CA VAL A 154 14.96 -17.89 -6.48
C VAL A 154 13.52 -18.33 -6.76
N PHE A 155 13.32 -19.60 -7.09
CA PHE A 155 11.99 -20.11 -7.45
C PHE A 155 11.14 -20.54 -6.26
N SER A 156 11.75 -20.94 -5.13
CA SER A 156 11.03 -21.37 -3.94
C SER A 156 11.38 -20.53 -2.71
N PRO A 157 10.49 -19.61 -2.29
CA PRO A 157 10.54 -18.96 -0.99
C PRO A 157 10.64 -19.94 0.18
N THR A 158 10.07 -21.14 0.05
CA THR A 158 10.19 -22.20 1.06
C THR A 158 11.65 -22.63 1.25
N ILE A 159 12.38 -22.85 0.16
CA ILE A 159 13.82 -23.18 0.20
C ILE A 159 14.61 -21.97 0.71
N ARG A 160 14.34 -20.78 0.17
CA ARG A 160 15.07 -19.56 0.49
C ARG A 160 14.95 -19.15 1.96
N ASN A 161 13.76 -19.23 2.53
CA ASN A 161 13.44 -18.79 3.89
C ASN A 161 13.29 -19.97 4.86
N HIS A 162 14.11 -21.01 4.68
CA HIS A 162 14.03 -22.25 5.48
C HIS A 162 14.27 -22.03 6.97
N ASN A 163 15.00 -20.97 7.33
CA ASN A 163 15.17 -20.52 8.71
C ASN A 163 13.84 -20.14 9.41
N GLN A 164 12.75 -19.93 8.67
CA GLN A 164 11.43 -19.58 9.22
C GLN A 164 10.47 -20.78 9.32
N TRP A 165 10.90 -22.00 8.96
CA TRP A 165 10.01 -23.17 8.91
C TRP A 165 9.35 -23.48 10.26
N THR A 166 10.14 -23.49 11.34
CA THR A 166 9.64 -23.72 12.69
C THR A 166 8.60 -22.67 13.07
N ASP A 167 8.93 -21.40 12.86
CA ASP A 167 8.07 -20.30 13.30
C ASP A 167 6.77 -20.24 12.51
N LYS A 168 6.81 -20.44 11.18
CA LYS A 168 5.63 -20.32 10.32
C LYS A 168 4.75 -21.57 10.29
N LEU A 169 5.30 -22.76 10.54
CA LEU A 169 4.54 -24.02 10.54
C LEU A 169 4.03 -24.40 11.94
N ILE A 170 4.79 -24.08 13.00
CA ILE A 170 4.50 -24.52 14.37
C ILE A 170 3.89 -23.38 15.21
N SER A 171 4.30 -22.13 14.99
CA SER A 171 3.78 -20.99 15.74
C SER A 171 2.73 -20.21 14.91
N ALA A 172 1.49 -20.10 15.41
CA ALA A 172 0.45 -19.31 14.76
C ALA A 172 0.70 -17.78 14.83
N LYS A 173 1.86 -17.33 15.35
CA LYS A 173 2.19 -15.91 15.51
C LYS A 173 2.95 -15.40 14.30
N SER A 174 2.22 -15.18 13.20
CA SER A 174 2.71 -14.32 12.12
C SER A 174 2.85 -12.89 12.65
N LYS A 175 4.08 -12.44 12.93
CA LYS A 175 4.36 -11.00 13.08
C LYS A 175 4.30 -10.36 11.69
N THR A 176 3.09 -10.02 11.23
CA THR A 176 2.94 -9.13 10.08
C THR A 176 3.50 -7.77 10.47
N THR A 177 4.61 -7.37 9.85
CA THR A 177 5.13 -6.02 9.98
C THR A 177 4.14 -5.08 9.29
N LYS A 178 3.46 -4.26 10.10
CA LYS A 178 2.45 -3.29 9.67
C LYS A 178 3.08 -2.34 8.63
N PRO A 179 2.40 -2.02 7.51
CA PRO A 179 2.88 -0.97 6.62
C PRO A 179 2.83 0.37 7.36
N LYS A 180 4.00 0.89 7.74
CA LYS A 180 4.18 2.17 8.46
C LYS A 180 3.97 3.42 7.58
N LEU A 181 3.44 3.24 6.38
CA LEU A 181 3.50 4.21 5.31
C LEU A 181 2.08 4.65 4.94
N LEU A 182 1.94 5.90 4.54
CA LEU A 182 0.72 6.41 3.95
C LEU A 182 0.53 5.69 2.60
N TRP A 183 -0.48 4.82 2.50
CA TRP A 183 -0.64 3.97 1.33
C TRP A 183 -1.59 4.60 0.30
N SER A 184 -1.48 4.26 -0.99
CA SER A 184 -2.57 4.48 -1.97
C SER A 184 -2.28 3.73 -3.26
N LYS A 185 -3.02 2.64 -3.55
CA LYS A 185 -2.86 1.86 -4.80
C LYS A 185 -1.40 1.63 -5.18
N GLY A 186 -0.59 1.22 -4.21
CA GLY A 186 0.84 0.97 -4.38
C GLY A 186 1.80 2.13 -4.07
N TYR A 187 1.31 3.36 -3.90
CA TYR A 187 2.12 4.45 -3.35
C TYR A 187 2.40 4.19 -1.87
N ALA A 188 3.65 4.35 -1.45
CA ALA A 188 4.08 4.11 -0.07
C ALA A 188 4.77 5.35 0.53
N GLY A 189 3.97 6.30 1.02
CA GLY A 189 4.41 7.61 1.49
C GLY A 189 4.96 7.65 2.92
N SER A 190 5.77 8.68 3.18
CA SER A 190 6.37 8.94 4.50
C SER A 190 6.11 10.37 4.95
N HIS A 191 5.96 10.60 6.26
CA HIS A 191 5.91 11.94 6.87
C HIS A 191 7.25 12.41 7.45
N LYS A 192 8.27 11.55 7.42
CA LYS A 192 9.61 11.91 7.88
C LYS A 192 10.20 13.03 7.02
N VAL A 193 11.10 13.80 7.62
CA VAL A 193 11.92 14.82 6.97
C VAL A 193 13.40 14.51 7.21
N LEU A 194 14.27 15.12 6.40
CA LEU A 194 15.71 15.02 6.54
C LEU A 194 16.18 15.33 7.97
N THR A 195 17.11 14.52 8.48
CA THR A 195 17.74 14.77 9.79
C THR A 195 18.76 15.91 9.70
N GLN A 196 19.10 16.51 10.84
CA GLN A 196 20.14 17.55 10.90
C GLN A 196 21.49 17.06 10.36
N GLU A 197 21.83 15.78 10.56
CA GLU A 197 23.05 15.17 10.00
C GLU A 197 23.00 15.11 8.47
N GLN A 198 21.86 14.70 7.91
CA GLN A 198 21.66 14.66 6.45
C GLN A 198 21.71 16.06 5.85
N LEU A 199 21.08 17.05 6.49
CA LEU A 199 21.14 18.46 6.08
C LEU A 199 22.58 18.98 6.09
N LYS A 200 23.38 18.64 7.11
CA LYS A 200 24.81 18.97 7.14
C LYS A 200 25.56 18.34 5.97
N LYS A 201 25.32 17.05 5.67
CA LYS A 201 25.93 16.37 4.51
C LYS A 201 25.55 17.04 3.18
N ILE A 202 24.30 17.45 3.01
CA ILE A 202 23.86 18.22 1.83
C ILE A 202 24.65 19.52 1.72
N LYS A 203 24.70 20.31 2.80
CA LYS A 203 25.38 21.61 2.82
C LYS A 203 26.88 21.51 2.56
N LEU A 204 27.55 20.51 3.15
CA LEU A 204 28.98 20.26 2.92
C LEU A 204 29.27 19.90 1.45
N ASN A 205 28.31 19.25 0.79
CA ASN A 205 28.40 18.89 -0.62
C ASN A 205 27.80 19.96 -1.55
N ASN A 206 27.58 21.19 -1.08
CA ASN A 206 27.10 22.30 -1.92
C ASN A 206 28.00 22.55 -3.15
N GLY A 207 29.30 22.23 -3.07
CA GLY A 207 30.20 22.26 -4.22
C GLY A 207 29.81 21.26 -5.32
N ASN A 208 29.38 20.05 -4.96
CA ASN A 208 28.92 19.04 -5.91
C ASN A 208 27.55 19.41 -6.49
N PHE A 209 26.66 19.97 -5.67
CA PHE A 209 25.39 20.52 -6.12
C PHE A 209 25.58 21.65 -7.13
N ASN A 210 26.40 22.66 -6.80
CA ASN A 210 26.69 23.78 -7.68
C ASN A 210 27.45 23.35 -8.94
N ASN A 211 28.34 22.36 -8.89
CA ASN A 211 28.98 21.79 -10.08
C ASN A 211 27.97 21.02 -10.95
N PHE A 212 27.03 20.29 -10.34
CA PHE A 212 25.96 19.60 -11.07
C PHE A 212 25.07 20.58 -11.82
N ILE A 213 24.70 21.71 -11.20
CA ILE A 213 23.84 22.73 -11.81
C ILE A 213 24.62 23.63 -12.79
N ASN A 214 25.80 24.14 -12.42
CA ASN A 214 26.43 25.29 -13.11
C ASN A 214 27.60 24.96 -14.05
N LYS A 215 28.23 23.77 -13.99
CA LYS A 215 29.39 23.45 -14.84
C LYS A 215 29.09 22.36 -15.87
N PRO A 216 28.88 22.68 -17.17
CA PRO A 216 28.80 21.66 -18.20
C PRO A 216 30.19 21.02 -18.39
N SER A 217 30.24 19.69 -18.39
CA SER A 217 31.34 18.86 -18.91
C SER A 217 32.77 19.16 -18.43
N GLN A 218 33.13 18.71 -17.23
CA GLN A 218 34.47 18.13 -17.03
C GLN A 218 34.27 16.75 -16.40
N LEU A 219 34.50 15.71 -17.22
CA LEU A 219 34.56 14.33 -16.75
C LEU A 219 35.78 14.23 -15.83
N THR A 220 35.58 13.95 -14.54
CA THR A 220 36.70 13.66 -13.65
C THR A 220 37.24 12.26 -13.96
N LYS A 221 38.56 12.10 -13.89
CA LYS A 221 39.25 10.83 -14.16
C LYS A 221 38.65 9.72 -13.27
N GLY A 222 38.18 8.63 -13.89
CA GLY A 222 37.57 7.48 -13.20
C GLY A 222 36.03 7.47 -13.17
N GLN A 223 35.35 8.49 -13.69
CA GLN A 223 33.89 8.44 -13.84
C GLN A 223 33.46 7.48 -14.95
N ARG A 224 32.38 6.73 -14.71
CA ARG A 224 31.72 5.93 -15.75
C ARG A 224 31.23 6.86 -16.86
N THR A 225 31.79 6.66 -18.06
CA THR A 225 31.50 7.51 -19.21
C THR A 225 30.43 6.96 -20.11
N ASN A 226 30.16 5.65 -20.08
CA ASN A 226 29.16 4.98 -20.91
C ASN A 226 28.18 4.19 -20.04
N PHE A 227 26.89 4.35 -20.34
CA PHE A 227 25.80 3.64 -19.67
C PHE A 227 25.07 2.74 -20.67
N ASP A 228 24.70 1.54 -20.23
CA ASP A 228 23.94 0.60 -21.05
C ASP A 228 22.44 0.88 -20.90
N PHE A 229 21.78 1.19 -22.03
CA PHE A 229 20.34 1.43 -22.09
C PHE A 229 19.57 0.25 -22.70
N SER A 230 20.19 -0.92 -22.84
CA SER A 230 19.56 -2.12 -23.44
C SER A 230 18.29 -2.55 -22.71
N ALA A 231 18.29 -2.50 -21.37
CA ALA A 231 17.11 -2.78 -20.58
C ALA A 231 15.96 -1.80 -20.87
N LEU A 232 16.26 -0.50 -21.01
CA LEU A 232 15.27 0.52 -21.37
C LEU A 232 14.76 0.32 -22.81
N LYS A 233 15.65 -0.01 -23.76
CA LYS A 233 15.27 -0.38 -25.14
C LYS A 233 14.25 -1.51 -25.14
N LYS A 234 14.48 -2.55 -24.33
CA LYS A 234 13.54 -3.65 -24.17
C LYS A 234 12.20 -3.20 -23.59
N THR A 235 12.18 -2.27 -22.62
CA THR A 235 10.93 -1.69 -22.11
C THR A 235 10.13 -1.01 -23.22
N ILE A 236 10.81 -0.23 -24.07
CA ILE A 236 10.22 0.47 -25.21
C ILE A 236 9.57 -0.52 -26.18
N GLU A 237 10.28 -1.61 -26.50
CA GLU A 237 9.79 -2.67 -27.38
C GLU A 237 8.55 -3.38 -26.79
N ILE A 238 8.57 -3.69 -25.49
CA ILE A 238 7.41 -4.28 -24.79
C ILE A 238 6.20 -3.34 -24.89
N CYS A 239 6.36 -2.05 -24.60
CA CYS A 239 5.28 -1.07 -24.69
C CYS A 239 4.75 -0.93 -26.12
N LYS A 240 5.63 -0.80 -27.12
CA LYS A 240 5.24 -0.70 -28.54
C LYS A 240 4.46 -1.93 -29.01
N LYS A 241 4.93 -3.14 -28.70
CA LYS A 241 4.27 -4.40 -29.08
C LYS A 241 2.85 -4.53 -28.51
N ASN A 242 2.61 -3.95 -27.34
CA ASN A 242 1.32 -4.01 -26.66
C ASN A 242 0.47 -2.74 -26.82
N ASN A 243 0.86 -1.82 -27.70
CA ASN A 243 0.19 -0.53 -27.92
C ASN A 243 0.02 0.29 -26.63
N VAL A 244 1.04 0.28 -25.77
CA VAL A 244 1.09 1.04 -24.51
C VAL A 244 1.96 2.27 -24.71
N LYS A 245 1.48 3.44 -24.30
CA LYS A 245 2.29 4.68 -24.32
C LYS A 245 3.30 4.66 -23.18
N LEU A 246 4.57 4.89 -23.49
CA LEU A 246 5.63 4.99 -22.49
C LEU A 246 6.02 6.45 -22.27
N ILE A 247 5.99 6.90 -21.03
CA ILE A 247 6.53 8.18 -20.56
C ILE A 247 7.66 7.87 -19.58
N ALA A 248 8.82 8.50 -19.79
CA ALA A 248 9.96 8.36 -18.87
C ALA A 248 9.97 9.52 -17.87
N VAL A 249 10.34 9.25 -16.64
CA VAL A 249 10.49 10.26 -15.60
C VAL A 249 11.68 9.93 -14.70
N THR A 250 12.29 10.93 -14.09
CA THR A 250 13.23 10.73 -12.98
C THR A 250 12.75 11.56 -11.80
N ALA A 251 12.39 10.88 -10.72
CA ALA A 251 12.05 11.52 -9.46
C ALA A 251 13.23 12.36 -8.92
N PRO A 252 12.94 13.49 -8.24
CA PRO A 252 13.96 14.30 -7.59
C PRO A 252 14.61 13.53 -6.43
N ALA A 253 15.93 13.65 -6.27
CA ALA A 253 16.66 13.04 -5.16
C ALA A 253 17.99 13.77 -4.90
N TYR A 254 18.30 14.08 -3.64
CA TYR A 254 19.58 14.71 -3.28
C TYR A 254 20.79 13.80 -3.56
N SER A 255 20.60 12.48 -3.48
CA SER A 255 21.64 11.48 -3.77
C SER A 255 22.17 11.57 -5.20
N VAL A 256 21.36 12.07 -6.14
CA VAL A 256 21.79 12.33 -7.53
C VAL A 256 22.97 13.28 -7.57
N PHE A 257 23.04 14.28 -6.71
CA PHE A 257 24.12 15.27 -6.73
C PHE A 257 25.43 14.78 -6.12
N ASN A 258 25.38 13.67 -5.37
CA ASN A 258 26.53 13.10 -4.66
C ASN A 258 27.16 11.91 -5.39
N TYR A 259 26.49 11.34 -6.39
CA TYR A 259 27.01 10.18 -7.13
C TYR A 259 27.91 10.60 -8.31
N PRO A 260 29.19 10.19 -8.34
CA PRO A 260 30.07 10.44 -9.48
C PRO A 260 29.52 9.84 -10.77
N GLY A 261 29.28 10.68 -11.79
CA GLY A 261 28.77 10.24 -13.09
C GLY A 261 27.25 10.35 -13.26
N SER A 262 26.48 10.67 -12.21
CA SER A 262 25.01 10.85 -12.31
C SER A 262 24.62 11.90 -13.36
N LYS A 263 25.35 13.01 -13.43
CA LYS A 263 25.13 14.06 -14.43
C LYS A 263 25.29 13.53 -15.85
N ASN A 264 26.37 12.78 -16.10
CA ASN A 264 26.64 12.19 -17.40
C ASN A 264 25.58 11.14 -17.77
N PHE A 265 25.16 10.31 -16.80
CA PHE A 265 24.06 9.38 -16.96
C PHE A 265 22.79 10.09 -17.46
N TYR A 266 22.36 11.15 -16.77
CA TYR A 266 21.13 11.85 -17.13
C TYR A 266 21.24 12.62 -18.46
N ILE A 267 22.42 13.12 -18.84
CA ILE A 267 22.65 13.70 -20.17
C ILE A 267 22.51 12.63 -21.27
N GLN A 268 23.05 11.43 -21.05
CA GLN A 268 22.93 10.33 -22.02
C GLN A 268 21.51 9.78 -22.09
N LEU A 269 20.84 9.67 -20.94
CA LEU A 269 19.44 9.25 -20.87
C LEU A 269 18.53 10.24 -21.61
N ASP A 270 18.75 11.55 -21.45
CA ASP A 270 18.01 12.59 -22.18
C ASP A 270 18.17 12.43 -23.70
N LYS A 271 19.42 12.28 -24.17
CA LYS A 271 19.71 12.01 -25.59
C LYS A 271 19.09 10.70 -26.08
N PHE A 272 19.11 9.65 -25.26
CA PHE A 272 18.54 8.35 -25.60
C PHE A 272 17.02 8.43 -25.75
N CYS A 273 16.32 9.06 -24.80
CA CYS A 273 14.87 9.27 -24.85
C CYS A 273 14.47 10.12 -26.05
N GLN A 274 15.20 11.22 -26.33
CA GLN A 274 14.95 12.07 -27.49
C GLN A 274 15.08 11.29 -28.80
N LYS A 275 16.17 10.53 -28.99
CA LYS A 275 16.38 9.69 -30.18
C LYS A 275 15.32 8.59 -30.33
N SER A 276 14.80 8.10 -29.21
CA SER A 276 13.80 7.04 -29.18
C SER A 276 12.36 7.55 -29.34
N GLY A 277 12.16 8.87 -29.39
CA GLY A 277 10.83 9.50 -29.49
C GLY A 277 10.00 9.34 -28.22
N ILE A 278 10.65 9.35 -27.05
CA ILE A 278 10.00 9.16 -25.74
C ILE A 278 10.05 10.47 -24.98
N ASP A 279 8.87 10.90 -24.53
CA ASP A 279 8.74 12.02 -23.62
C ASP A 279 9.41 11.69 -22.29
N TYR A 280 10.38 12.52 -21.89
CA TYR A 280 11.17 12.34 -20.68
C TYR A 280 11.17 13.61 -19.83
N ILE A 281 10.90 13.46 -18.54
CA ILE A 281 10.97 14.54 -17.54
C ILE A 281 12.03 14.19 -16.51
N ASN A 282 13.04 15.04 -16.36
CA ASN A 282 13.98 14.92 -15.26
C ASN A 282 13.77 16.03 -14.22
N PHE A 283 13.18 15.70 -13.07
CA PHE A 283 12.97 16.69 -12.01
C PHE A 283 14.26 17.19 -11.35
N ASN A 284 15.41 16.53 -11.60
CA ASN A 284 16.71 16.97 -11.10
C ASN A 284 17.39 18.02 -12.01
N LYS A 285 16.93 18.22 -13.26
CA LYS A 285 17.58 19.16 -14.21
C LYS A 285 17.41 20.62 -13.80
N SER A 286 16.23 20.96 -13.27
CA SER A 286 15.88 22.31 -12.81
C SER A 286 15.56 22.31 -11.32
N PHE A 287 16.36 21.60 -10.49
CA PHE A 287 16.02 21.36 -9.09
C PHE A 287 15.73 22.66 -8.31
N ASN A 288 16.52 23.72 -8.49
CA ASN A 288 16.29 25.02 -7.84
C ASN A 288 15.00 25.72 -8.33
N GLU A 289 14.67 25.60 -9.60
CA GLU A 289 13.48 26.23 -10.20
C GLU A 289 12.22 25.36 -10.05
N SER A 290 12.42 24.09 -9.71
CA SER A 290 11.33 23.12 -9.58
C SER A 290 10.49 23.34 -8.33
N GLY A 291 10.97 24.13 -7.36
CA GLY A 291 10.29 24.35 -6.09
C GLY A 291 10.50 23.24 -5.06
N PHE A 292 11.26 22.18 -5.39
CA PHE A 292 11.71 21.19 -4.41
C PHE A 292 12.73 21.84 -3.46
N ASN A 293 12.64 21.45 -2.18
CA ASN A 293 13.53 21.87 -1.10
C ASN A 293 13.59 20.75 -0.05
N GLU A 294 14.43 20.90 0.96
CA GLU A 294 14.74 19.88 1.96
C GLU A 294 13.50 19.33 2.69
N SER A 295 12.47 20.17 2.88
CA SER A 295 11.22 19.76 3.55
C SER A 295 10.39 18.75 2.75
N HIS A 296 10.71 18.55 1.48
CA HIS A 296 10.03 17.61 0.58
C HIS A 296 10.65 16.20 0.60
N PHE A 297 11.73 15.99 1.34
CA PHE A 297 12.48 14.74 1.34
C PHE A 297 12.42 14.04 2.69
N ARG A 298 12.22 12.72 2.65
CA ARG A 298 12.34 11.87 3.85
C ARG A 298 13.82 11.65 4.18
N ASP A 299 14.61 11.39 3.15
CA ASP A 299 16.02 11.07 3.21
C ASP A 299 16.71 11.56 1.93
N MET A 300 18.01 11.32 1.80
CA MET A 300 18.80 11.80 0.67
C MET A 300 18.33 11.24 -0.69
N GLY A 301 17.69 10.07 -0.72
CA GLY A 301 17.26 9.41 -1.95
C GLY A 301 15.77 9.58 -2.27
N HIS A 302 14.93 9.84 -1.26
CA HIS A 302 13.49 9.69 -1.41
C HIS A 302 12.68 10.89 -0.94
N LEU A 303 11.61 11.16 -1.68
CA LEU A 303 10.60 12.13 -1.30
C LEU A 303 9.82 11.67 -0.05
N ASN A 304 9.35 12.64 0.71
CA ASN A 304 8.26 12.44 1.65
C ASN A 304 6.92 12.72 0.95
N THR A 305 5.81 12.64 1.69
CA THR A 305 4.46 12.81 1.14
C THR A 305 4.27 14.18 0.48
N ASN A 306 4.80 15.26 1.07
CA ASN A 306 4.69 16.60 0.49
C ASN A 306 5.47 16.70 -0.82
N GLY A 307 6.67 16.11 -0.86
CA GLY A 307 7.45 16.01 -2.10
C GLY A 307 6.74 15.20 -3.17
N ALA A 308 6.13 14.07 -2.81
CA ALA A 308 5.38 13.23 -3.73
C ALA A 308 4.13 13.93 -4.29
N ILE A 309 3.43 14.74 -3.48
CA ILE A 309 2.34 15.59 -3.95
C ILE A 309 2.83 16.60 -4.99
N MET A 310 3.99 17.21 -4.76
CA MET A 310 4.58 18.16 -5.71
C MET A 310 5.01 17.46 -7.01
N ALA A 311 5.67 16.30 -6.93
CA ALA A 311 6.04 15.50 -8.11
C ALA A 311 4.81 15.05 -8.90
N THR A 312 3.78 14.56 -8.21
CA THR A 312 2.48 14.18 -8.78
C THR A 312 1.82 15.36 -9.48
N THR A 313 1.76 16.53 -8.84
CA THR A 313 1.20 17.76 -9.42
C THR A 313 1.90 18.15 -10.73
N LYS A 314 3.23 18.12 -10.74
CA LYS A 314 4.00 18.45 -11.96
C LYS A 314 3.76 17.42 -13.06
N LEU A 315 3.70 16.14 -12.71
CA LEU A 315 3.46 15.08 -13.68
C LEU A 315 2.04 15.13 -14.26
N VAL A 316 1.01 15.39 -13.43
CA VAL A 316 -0.37 15.62 -13.91
C VAL A 316 -0.41 16.74 -14.95
N ASN A 317 0.20 17.89 -14.62
CA ASN A 317 0.27 19.03 -15.54
C ASN A 317 0.98 18.66 -16.86
N PHE A 318 2.08 17.92 -16.79
CA PHE A 318 2.79 17.46 -17.97
C PHE A 318 1.93 16.54 -18.85
N LEU A 319 1.28 15.55 -18.23
CA LEU A 319 0.46 14.58 -18.95
C LEU A 319 -0.70 15.24 -19.68
N ILE A 320 -1.34 16.25 -19.06
CA ILE A 320 -2.38 17.05 -19.70
C ILE A 320 -1.80 17.87 -20.85
N LYS A 321 -0.70 18.60 -20.61
CA LYS A 321 -0.06 19.45 -21.62
C LYS A 321 0.37 18.67 -22.87
N LYS A 322 0.79 17.42 -22.70
CA LYS A 322 1.20 16.52 -23.79
C LYS A 322 0.03 15.77 -24.45
N GLY A 323 -1.19 15.92 -23.94
CA GLY A 323 -2.38 15.27 -24.49
C GLY A 323 -2.47 13.78 -24.20
N TYR A 324 -1.77 13.27 -23.18
CA TYR A 324 -1.93 11.88 -22.73
C TYR A 324 -3.27 11.67 -22.02
N PHE A 325 -3.71 12.68 -21.27
CA PHE A 325 -4.98 12.70 -20.55
C PHE A 325 -5.62 14.08 -20.66
N TYR A 326 -6.92 14.14 -20.41
CA TYR A 326 -7.70 15.38 -20.48
C TYR A 326 -8.32 15.69 -19.12
N TYR A 327 -8.23 16.94 -18.72
CA TYR A 327 -8.95 17.45 -17.56
C TYR A 327 -10.25 18.11 -18.04
N LYS A 328 -11.39 17.66 -17.49
CA LYS A 328 -12.73 18.14 -17.84
C LYS A 328 -13.52 18.34 -16.55
N ASP A 329 -13.39 19.53 -15.97
CA ASP A 329 -14.06 19.94 -14.74
C ASP A 329 -14.17 21.48 -14.78
N ASP A 330 -15.18 22.04 -14.13
CA ASP A 330 -15.41 23.49 -14.07
C ASP A 330 -14.48 24.18 -13.05
N ILE A 331 -13.86 23.39 -12.17
CA ILE A 331 -12.90 23.84 -11.18
C ILE A 331 -11.53 24.06 -11.84
N LEU A 332 -10.78 25.09 -11.42
CA LEU A 332 -9.40 25.28 -11.87
C LEU A 332 -8.53 24.07 -11.49
N LEU A 333 -7.72 23.58 -12.43
CA LEU A 333 -6.89 22.38 -12.23
C LEU A 333 -6.06 22.43 -10.94
N ASN A 334 -5.44 23.58 -10.63
CA ASN A 334 -4.65 23.74 -9.42
C ASN A 334 -5.49 23.61 -8.14
N ASP A 335 -6.73 24.09 -8.15
CA ASP A 335 -7.64 23.98 -7.01
C ASP A 335 -8.13 22.53 -6.85
N LYS A 336 -8.40 21.82 -7.95
CA LYS A 336 -8.73 20.40 -7.92
C LYS A 336 -7.58 19.55 -7.38
N ILE A 337 -6.36 19.79 -7.86
CA ILE A 337 -5.15 19.12 -7.36
C ILE A 337 -4.97 19.40 -5.87
N LYS A 338 -5.14 20.66 -5.43
CA LYS A 338 -5.04 21.04 -4.02
C LYS A 338 -6.11 20.37 -3.17
N SER A 339 -7.35 20.30 -3.65
CA SER A 339 -8.47 19.61 -3.01
C SER A 339 -8.22 18.10 -2.88
N ALA A 340 -7.77 17.44 -3.95
CA ALA A 340 -7.41 16.02 -3.94
C ALA A 340 -6.23 15.76 -2.98
N SER A 341 -5.21 16.62 -3.00
CA SER A 341 -4.04 16.53 -2.12
C SER A 341 -4.42 16.71 -0.65
N ASN A 342 -5.25 17.71 -0.35
CA ASN A 342 -5.78 17.94 0.98
C ASN A 342 -6.65 16.77 1.44
N SER A 343 -7.48 16.20 0.57
CA SER A 343 -8.26 15.01 0.88
C SER A 343 -7.35 13.82 1.21
N PHE A 344 -6.29 13.61 0.43
CA PHE A 344 -5.30 12.58 0.71
C PHE A 344 -4.58 12.76 2.05
N ILE A 345 -4.23 14.01 2.43
CA ILE A 345 -3.56 14.32 3.70
C ILE A 345 -4.53 14.29 4.90
N ASN A 346 -5.73 14.87 4.75
CA ASN A 346 -6.66 15.17 5.86
C ASN A 346 -7.57 14.02 6.25
N VAL A 347 -7.63 12.94 5.48
CA VAL A 347 -8.46 11.76 5.83
C VAL A 347 -7.89 10.97 7.04
N LYS A 348 -6.86 11.50 7.71
CA LYS A 348 -6.53 11.15 9.10
C LYS A 348 -7.58 11.57 10.14
N ASN A 349 -8.40 12.59 9.89
CA ASN A 349 -9.24 13.23 10.91
C ASN A 349 -10.70 13.48 10.47
N THR A 350 -11.40 12.47 9.95
CA THR A 350 -12.87 12.51 9.97
C THR A 350 -13.36 11.52 11.02
N GLU A 351 -13.49 12.02 12.26
CA GLU A 351 -14.19 11.26 13.30
C GLU A 351 -15.67 11.14 12.93
N PRO A 352 -16.32 10.00 13.23
CA PRO A 352 -17.77 9.88 13.10
C PRO A 352 -18.46 10.94 13.98
N ASP A 353 -19.66 11.39 13.59
CA ASP A 353 -20.52 12.19 14.48
C ASP A 353 -20.71 11.43 15.80
N LYS A 354 -20.15 11.94 16.90
CA LYS A 354 -20.22 11.29 18.22
C LYS A 354 -21.57 11.49 18.90
N ASN A 355 -22.46 12.28 18.31
CA ASN A 355 -23.81 12.46 18.82
C ASN A 355 -24.70 11.26 18.48
N ILE A 356 -24.63 10.21 19.29
CA ILE A 356 -25.40 8.97 19.12
C ILE A 356 -26.93 9.18 19.03
N SER A 357 -27.45 10.34 19.45
CA SER A 357 -28.87 10.65 19.29
C SER A 357 -29.27 10.74 17.81
N THR A 358 -28.37 11.18 16.92
CA THR A 358 -28.59 11.31 15.47
C THR A 358 -28.45 9.98 14.71
N TRP A 359 -27.98 8.93 15.40
CA TRP A 359 -27.71 7.62 14.79
C TRP A 359 -28.99 6.81 14.61
N THR A 360 -29.00 5.96 13.59
CA THR A 360 -30.10 5.04 13.32
C THR A 360 -30.13 3.96 14.40
N LYS A 361 -31.31 3.69 14.95
CA LYS A 361 -31.52 2.69 16.01
C LYS A 361 -32.55 1.68 15.51
N ILE A 362 -32.12 0.46 15.25
CA ILE A 362 -33.00 -0.63 14.81
C ILE A 362 -33.26 -1.53 16.00
N ASN A 363 -34.53 -1.65 16.43
CA ASN A 363 -34.98 -2.46 17.57
C ASN A 363 -34.11 -2.32 18.83
N ASN A 364 -33.57 -1.13 19.07
CA ASN A 364 -32.62 -0.87 20.13
C ASN A 364 -32.94 0.47 20.83
N GLU A 365 -32.88 0.47 22.16
CA GLU A 365 -33.14 1.63 23.00
C GLU A 365 -31.86 2.10 23.69
N ILE A 366 -31.66 3.42 23.75
CA ILE A 366 -30.54 4.07 24.42
C ILE A 366 -31.08 4.94 25.55
N LYS A 367 -30.61 4.70 26.79
CA LYS A 367 -30.96 5.51 27.96
C LYS A 367 -29.71 6.06 28.63
N ILE A 368 -29.68 7.37 28.87
CA ILE A 368 -28.62 8.01 29.65
C ILE A 368 -28.78 7.56 31.11
N LEU A 369 -27.69 7.11 31.74
CA LEU A 369 -27.69 6.69 33.14
C LEU A 369 -27.01 7.73 34.01
N GLU A 370 -25.74 8.02 33.71
CA GLU A 370 -24.84 8.78 34.58
C GLU A 370 -23.69 9.39 33.76
N LYS A 371 -22.89 10.25 34.37
CA LYS A 371 -21.62 10.74 33.81
C LYS A 371 -20.45 10.00 34.48
N SER A 372 -19.43 9.64 33.70
CA SER A 372 -18.18 9.05 34.18
C SER A 372 -16.97 9.87 33.75
N LYS A 373 -15.78 9.51 34.23
CA LYS A 373 -14.48 10.10 33.82
C LYS A 373 -14.22 10.03 32.31
N HIS A 374 -14.90 9.13 31.59
CA HIS A 374 -14.70 8.89 30.16
C HIS A 374 -15.82 9.44 29.27
N GLY A 375 -16.93 9.95 29.83
CA GLY A 375 -18.06 10.48 29.06
C GLY A 375 -19.42 10.16 29.66
N ARG A 376 -20.49 10.23 28.85
CA ARG A 376 -21.84 9.88 29.31
C ARG A 376 -22.02 8.38 29.23
N VAL A 377 -22.36 7.77 30.35
CA VAL A 377 -22.68 6.35 30.42
C VAL A 377 -24.11 6.15 29.95
N MET A 378 -24.25 5.36 28.90
CA MET A 378 -25.56 5.03 28.32
C MET A 378 -25.82 3.53 28.41
N ARG A 379 -27.05 3.18 28.76
CA ARG A 379 -27.56 1.81 28.65
C ARG A 379 -28.02 1.57 27.22
N LEU A 380 -27.53 0.49 26.64
CA LEU A 380 -27.93 -0.01 25.32
C LEU A 380 -28.72 -1.30 25.50
N GLU A 381 -29.94 -1.36 24.97
CA GLU A 381 -30.89 -2.46 25.23
C GLU A 381 -31.58 -2.90 23.95
N ARG A 382 -31.62 -4.21 23.69
CA ARG A 382 -32.47 -4.77 22.63
C ARG A 382 -33.94 -4.64 23.04
N ILE A 383 -34.78 -4.14 22.16
CA ILE A 383 -36.25 -4.08 22.37
C ILE A 383 -36.89 -5.41 21.96
N ASN A 384 -36.34 -6.06 20.94
CA ASN A 384 -36.84 -7.31 20.38
C ASN A 384 -35.69 -8.35 20.26
N ASP A 385 -35.98 -9.60 20.60
CA ASP A 385 -35.07 -10.73 20.48
C ASP A 385 -35.32 -11.58 19.22
N THR A 386 -36.47 -11.46 18.56
CA THR A 386 -36.80 -12.17 17.30
C THR A 386 -36.31 -11.47 16.03
N SER A 387 -35.86 -10.21 16.13
CA SER A 387 -35.45 -9.37 14.99
C SER A 387 -34.03 -8.84 15.14
N SER A 388 -33.44 -8.36 14.04
CA SER A 388 -32.15 -7.68 14.07
C SER A 388 -32.20 -6.44 14.96
N SER A 389 -31.15 -6.18 15.74
CA SER A 389 -31.03 -4.96 16.55
C SER A 389 -29.60 -4.44 16.60
N TYR A 390 -29.45 -3.14 16.35
CA TYR A 390 -28.17 -2.44 16.34
C TYR A 390 -28.38 -0.91 16.33
N VAL A 391 -27.29 -0.19 16.58
CA VAL A 391 -27.17 1.26 16.37
C VAL A 391 -26.16 1.48 15.26
N ALA A 392 -26.46 2.39 14.31
CA ALA A 392 -25.62 2.67 13.17
C ALA A 392 -25.41 4.17 12.94
N SER A 393 -24.16 4.57 12.68
CA SER A 393 -23.80 5.95 12.32
C SER A 393 -24.26 6.29 10.91
N LYS A 394 -24.23 7.59 10.59
CA LYS A 394 -24.17 8.05 9.19
C LYS A 394 -22.85 7.61 8.55
N ASN A 395 -22.81 7.59 7.22
CA ASN A 395 -21.56 7.36 6.50
C ASN A 395 -20.60 8.53 6.71
N PHE A 396 -19.31 8.23 6.82
CA PHE A 396 -18.22 9.18 6.87
C PHE A 396 -17.08 8.72 5.95
N ASN A 397 -16.23 9.67 5.54
CA ASN A 397 -15.18 9.43 4.57
C ASN A 397 -13.97 8.71 5.20
N VAL A 398 -13.37 7.83 4.43
CA VAL A 398 -12.11 7.13 4.72
C VAL A 398 -11.30 6.98 3.43
N VAL A 399 -9.99 6.78 3.52
CA VAL A 399 -9.15 6.52 2.34
C VAL A 399 -9.24 5.04 2.03
N ASN A 400 -9.67 4.75 0.80
CA ASN A 400 -9.70 3.40 0.28
C ASN A 400 -8.32 2.71 0.37
N GLY A 401 -8.31 1.47 0.83
CA GLY A 401 -7.13 0.62 0.96
C GLY A 401 -6.27 0.89 2.20
N GLN A 402 -6.66 1.83 3.10
CA GLN A 402 -5.89 2.09 4.32
C GLN A 402 -6.29 1.19 5.48
N GLU A 403 -5.36 1.03 6.42
CA GLU A 403 -5.64 0.43 7.71
C GLU A 403 -6.29 1.45 8.65
N TYR A 404 -7.42 1.06 9.23
CA TYR A 404 -8.12 1.83 10.25
C TYR A 404 -8.26 1.00 11.52
N SER A 405 -8.19 1.64 12.68
CA SER A 405 -8.70 1.07 13.91
C SER A 405 -9.95 1.82 14.37
N MET A 406 -10.88 1.07 14.93
CA MET A 406 -12.13 1.54 15.46
C MET A 406 -12.30 0.96 16.86
N SER A 407 -12.53 1.81 17.86
CA SER A 407 -12.74 1.36 19.24
C SER A 407 -13.92 2.03 19.92
N ILE A 408 -14.47 1.35 20.94
CA ILE A 408 -15.53 1.84 21.83
C ILE A 408 -15.35 1.22 23.22
N LEU A 409 -15.69 1.96 24.27
CA LEU A 409 -15.78 1.45 25.63
C LEU A 409 -17.18 0.87 25.91
N ALA A 410 -17.20 -0.36 26.41
CA ALA A 410 -18.41 -1.05 26.83
C ALA A 410 -18.19 -1.81 28.14
N LYS A 411 -19.27 -2.06 28.88
CA LYS A 411 -19.28 -2.79 30.16
C LYS A 411 -20.56 -3.63 30.27
N PRO A 412 -20.55 -4.84 30.85
CA PRO A 412 -21.78 -5.59 31.02
C PRO A 412 -22.65 -4.96 32.14
N LEU A 413 -23.97 -5.04 32.00
CA LEU A 413 -24.90 -4.50 33.01
C LEU A 413 -25.07 -5.45 34.21
N LYS A 414 -24.85 -6.75 33.99
CA LYS A 414 -24.87 -7.85 34.98
C LYS A 414 -23.65 -8.77 34.71
N ASN A 415 -23.62 -9.97 35.27
CA ASN A 415 -22.50 -10.92 35.15
C ASN A 415 -22.16 -11.36 33.71
N GLU A 416 -23.03 -11.11 32.72
CA GLU A 416 -22.81 -11.50 31.30
C GLU A 416 -23.17 -10.33 30.37
N GLY A 417 -22.30 -10.02 29.41
CA GLY A 417 -22.59 -9.06 28.35
C GLY A 417 -21.67 -9.22 27.14
N PHE A 418 -22.26 -9.15 25.94
CA PHE A 418 -21.52 -9.21 24.67
C PHE A 418 -21.79 -7.99 23.82
N LEU A 419 -20.75 -7.46 23.19
CA LEU A 419 -20.83 -6.38 22.22
C LEU A 419 -20.48 -6.91 20.83
N GLY A 420 -21.36 -6.69 19.86
CA GLY A 420 -21.01 -6.76 18.45
C GLY A 420 -20.57 -5.39 17.95
N LEU A 421 -19.46 -5.36 17.20
CA LEU A 421 -18.88 -4.15 16.61
C LEU A 421 -18.61 -4.40 15.13
N ARG A 422 -18.99 -3.43 14.30
CA ARG A 422 -18.79 -3.49 12.85
C ARG A 422 -18.37 -2.13 12.28
N LEU A 423 -17.39 -2.17 11.38
CA LEU A 423 -17.09 -1.11 10.43
C LEU A 423 -17.55 -1.57 9.04
N SER A 424 -18.49 -0.86 8.42
CA SER A 424 -19.15 -1.29 7.18
C SER A 424 -18.93 -0.27 6.07
N GLY A 425 -18.44 -0.71 4.91
CA GLY A 425 -18.54 0.02 3.65
C GLY A 425 -19.82 -0.35 2.90
N VAL A 426 -19.78 -0.18 1.56
CA VAL A 426 -20.83 -0.69 0.66
C VAL A 426 -20.83 -2.22 0.72
N TYR A 427 -22.01 -2.82 0.90
CA TYR A 427 -22.13 -4.28 0.97
C TYR A 427 -21.43 -4.96 -0.23
N PRO A 428 -20.63 -6.03 -0.02
CA PRO A 428 -20.48 -6.81 1.23
C PRO A 428 -19.33 -6.35 2.16
N ASN A 429 -18.70 -5.20 1.91
CA ASN A 429 -17.48 -4.76 2.57
C ASN A 429 -17.68 -4.44 4.06
N ARG A 430 -17.08 -5.23 4.97
CA ARG A 430 -17.20 -5.02 6.42
C ARG A 430 -16.13 -5.72 7.26
N LEU A 431 -15.83 -5.15 8.42
CA LEU A 431 -15.08 -5.77 9.52
C LEU A 431 -16.04 -5.97 10.69
N ASP A 432 -16.00 -7.14 11.31
CA ASP A 432 -16.88 -7.53 12.41
C ASP A 432 -16.07 -8.14 13.55
N ALA A 433 -16.41 -7.82 14.79
CA ALA A 433 -15.96 -8.56 15.96
C ALA A 433 -17.06 -8.66 17.02
N VAL A 434 -17.02 -9.76 17.77
CA VAL A 434 -17.85 -9.97 18.96
C VAL A 434 -16.93 -10.05 20.17
N PHE A 435 -17.23 -9.23 21.18
CA PHE A 435 -16.46 -9.12 22.41
C PHE A 435 -17.28 -9.65 23.58
N ASP A 436 -16.65 -10.45 24.44
CA ASP A 436 -17.16 -10.81 25.75
C ASP A 436 -16.66 -9.77 26.75
N LEU A 437 -17.60 -8.98 27.27
CA LEU A 437 -17.29 -7.88 28.15
C LEU A 437 -17.06 -8.34 29.60
N SER A 438 -17.40 -9.59 29.92
CA SER A 438 -17.19 -10.16 31.26
C SER A 438 -15.80 -10.79 31.40
N SER A 439 -15.28 -11.41 30.33
CA SER A 439 -13.92 -11.97 30.30
C SER A 439 -12.88 -11.07 29.63
N SER A 440 -13.29 -9.93 29.08
CA SER A 440 -12.42 -9.03 28.31
C SER A 440 -11.74 -9.72 27.13
N GLU A 441 -12.47 -10.59 26.42
CA GLU A 441 -11.96 -11.39 25.31
C GLU A 441 -12.64 -11.08 23.98
N VAL A 442 -11.87 -11.20 22.89
CA VAL A 442 -12.43 -11.26 21.54
C VAL A 442 -12.92 -12.68 21.31
N LYS A 443 -14.25 -12.86 21.18
CA LYS A 443 -14.81 -14.19 20.95
C LYS A 443 -14.65 -14.63 19.52
N ASN A 444 -14.99 -13.75 18.57
CA ASN A 444 -15.00 -14.07 17.15
C ASN A 444 -14.81 -12.81 16.29
N THR A 445 -14.25 -12.98 15.09
CA THR A 445 -14.09 -11.91 14.10
C THR A 445 -14.59 -12.34 12.71
N PHE A 446 -14.91 -11.40 11.85
CA PHE A 446 -15.28 -11.66 10.46
C PHE A 446 -14.86 -10.49 9.55
N SER A 447 -14.45 -10.83 8.32
CA SER A 447 -14.19 -9.89 7.23
C SER A 447 -15.11 -10.22 6.07
N GLY A 448 -15.77 -9.22 5.49
CA GLY A 448 -16.64 -9.37 4.33
C GLY A 448 -16.18 -8.49 3.17
N GLY A 449 -16.38 -8.99 1.95
CA GLY A 449 -15.95 -8.32 0.73
C GLY A 449 -14.44 -8.09 0.70
N ASP A 450 -14.03 -6.89 0.30
CA ASP A 450 -12.63 -6.50 0.11
C ASP A 450 -12.00 -5.91 1.40
N PHE A 451 -12.72 -5.94 2.52
CA PHE A 451 -12.16 -5.52 3.80
C PHE A 451 -11.34 -6.66 4.41
N HIS A 452 -10.24 -6.33 5.08
CA HIS A 452 -9.36 -7.33 5.69
C HIS A 452 -9.06 -6.98 7.15
N LEU A 453 -9.62 -7.75 8.07
CA LEU A 453 -9.36 -7.60 9.51
C LEU A 453 -7.91 -7.98 9.81
N THR A 454 -7.16 -7.06 10.38
CA THR A 454 -5.76 -7.28 10.77
C THR A 454 -5.65 -7.65 12.24
N ASP A 455 -6.49 -7.08 13.09
CA ASP A 455 -6.46 -7.32 14.54
C ASP A 455 -7.81 -7.00 15.19
N ALA A 456 -8.07 -7.62 16.33
CA ALA A 456 -9.15 -7.25 17.24
C ALA A 456 -8.68 -7.46 18.67
N SER A 457 -9.01 -6.54 19.56
CA SER A 457 -8.61 -6.61 20.96
C SER A 457 -9.72 -6.15 21.90
N ALA A 458 -9.77 -6.79 23.07
CA ALA A 458 -10.52 -6.34 24.23
C ALA A 458 -9.52 -6.11 25.35
N VAL A 459 -9.45 -4.88 25.86
CA VAL A 459 -8.54 -4.50 26.94
C VAL A 459 -9.36 -3.98 28.09
N GLU A 460 -9.27 -4.64 29.24
CA GLU A 460 -9.89 -4.16 30.47
C GLU A 460 -9.20 -2.89 30.97
N LEU A 461 -10.01 -1.94 31.40
CA LEU A 461 -9.64 -0.69 32.03
C LEU A 461 -10.25 -0.65 33.45
N ASP A 462 -9.95 0.41 34.20
CA ASP A 462 -10.52 0.61 35.53
C ASP A 462 -12.05 0.51 35.54
N ASP A 463 -12.59 0.13 36.69
CA ASP A 463 -14.03 0.04 36.94
C ASP A 463 -14.76 -0.94 35.99
N GLY A 464 -14.06 -1.94 35.46
CA GLY A 464 -14.61 -3.01 34.60
C GLY A 464 -15.07 -2.52 33.23
N TRP A 465 -14.55 -1.39 32.75
CA TRP A 465 -14.75 -0.95 31.36
C TRP A 465 -13.83 -1.73 30.44
N VAL A 466 -14.35 -2.20 29.32
CA VAL A 466 -13.56 -2.90 28.30
C VAL A 466 -13.45 -2.00 27.07
N LYS A 467 -12.22 -1.73 26.63
CA LYS A 467 -11.94 -1.13 25.32
C LYS A 467 -12.00 -2.23 24.26
N CYS A 468 -13.09 -2.22 23.49
CA CYS A 468 -13.29 -3.10 22.35
C CYS A 468 -12.78 -2.42 21.09
N GLU A 469 -11.77 -2.98 20.43
CA GLU A 469 -11.15 -2.42 19.23
C GLU A 469 -11.11 -3.45 18.09
N ILE A 470 -11.48 -3.02 16.90
CA ILE A 470 -11.24 -3.73 15.64
C ILE A 470 -10.27 -2.91 14.79
N ARG A 471 -9.39 -3.59 14.07
CA ARG A 471 -8.43 -2.99 13.14
C ARG A 471 -8.42 -3.78 11.84
N GLY A 472 -8.38 -3.08 10.73
CA GLY A 472 -8.27 -3.73 9.43
C GLY A 472 -8.14 -2.76 8.26
N ARG A 473 -7.79 -3.33 7.11
CA ARG A 473 -7.77 -2.62 5.83
C ARG A 473 -9.20 -2.40 5.33
N VAL A 474 -9.49 -1.16 4.97
CA VAL A 474 -10.81 -0.67 4.56
C VAL A 474 -10.77 -0.34 3.07
N SER A 475 -11.37 -1.20 2.26
CA SER A 475 -11.45 -1.04 0.80
C SER A 475 -12.74 -0.31 0.37
N SER A 476 -12.94 0.92 0.88
CA SER A 476 -14.09 1.77 0.59
C SER A 476 -13.72 3.23 0.81
N GLU A 477 -14.44 4.17 0.17
CA GLU A 477 -14.29 5.62 0.41
C GLU A 477 -15.26 6.13 1.48
N LEU A 478 -16.36 5.41 1.69
CA LEU A 478 -17.39 5.69 2.69
C LEU A 478 -17.58 4.49 3.61
N VAL A 479 -17.59 4.73 4.91
CA VAL A 479 -17.90 3.71 5.90
C VAL A 479 -18.84 4.23 6.97
N ARG A 480 -19.47 3.31 7.69
CA ARG A 480 -20.27 3.59 8.88
C ARG A 480 -19.95 2.60 9.99
N ILE A 481 -20.19 3.05 11.20
CA ILE A 481 -20.08 2.24 12.42
C ILE A 481 -21.42 1.58 12.69
N ILE A 482 -21.39 0.31 13.08
CA ILE A 482 -22.55 -0.42 13.57
C ILE A 482 -22.15 -1.16 14.85
N PHE A 483 -22.95 -1.06 15.92
CA PHE A 483 -22.71 -1.84 17.13
C PHE A 483 -24.02 -2.17 17.87
N GLY A 484 -23.97 -3.16 18.76
CA GLY A 484 -25.13 -3.51 19.56
C GLY A 484 -24.88 -4.63 20.57
N PRO A 485 -25.80 -4.82 21.53
CA PRO A 485 -25.74 -5.95 22.45
C PRO A 485 -26.06 -7.24 21.69
N THR A 486 -25.27 -8.28 21.94
CA THR A 486 -25.40 -9.60 21.31
C THR A 486 -25.23 -10.74 22.32
N ASN A 487 -24.91 -11.95 21.87
CA ASN A 487 -24.65 -13.12 22.72
C ASN A 487 -23.53 -14.01 22.15
N SER A 488 -23.05 -14.96 22.96
CA SER A 488 -21.97 -15.89 22.62
C SER A 488 -22.27 -16.88 21.50
N ARG A 489 -23.54 -17.12 21.15
CA ARG A 489 -23.95 -18.18 20.21
C ARG A 489 -24.03 -17.73 18.76
N ILE A 490 -24.05 -16.42 18.50
CA ILE A 490 -24.25 -15.90 17.15
C ILE A 490 -22.91 -15.86 16.40
N ARG A 491 -22.92 -16.34 15.15
CA ARG A 491 -21.74 -16.33 14.27
C ARG A 491 -21.29 -14.89 13.96
N PRO A 492 -19.98 -14.62 13.85
CA PRO A 492 -19.50 -13.31 13.42
C PRO A 492 -20.02 -12.99 12.00
N GLY A 493 -20.39 -11.72 11.78
CA GLY A 493 -21.04 -11.25 10.53
C GLY A 493 -22.58 -11.29 10.53
N ILE A 494 -23.21 -11.89 11.55
CA ILE A 494 -24.67 -11.82 11.78
C ILE A 494 -25.00 -11.53 13.25
N TRP A 495 -24.05 -11.00 14.03
CA TRP A 495 -24.20 -10.74 15.47
C TRP A 495 -25.38 -9.83 15.81
N GLU A 496 -25.83 -9.02 14.86
CA GLU A 496 -26.98 -8.14 14.99
C GLU A 496 -28.33 -8.88 14.97
N SER A 497 -28.36 -10.12 14.47
CA SER A 497 -29.57 -10.94 14.25
C SER A 497 -30.29 -11.33 15.54
N LYS A 498 -31.31 -12.20 15.43
CA LYS A 498 -32.17 -12.63 16.54
C LYS A 498 -31.36 -13.21 17.72
N ALA A 499 -31.74 -12.85 18.93
CA ALA A 499 -31.16 -13.32 20.18
C ALA A 499 -32.15 -14.20 20.95
N VAL A 500 -31.65 -14.96 21.93
CA VAL A 500 -32.50 -15.83 22.76
C VAL A 500 -33.20 -15.05 23.89
N ARG A 501 -32.68 -13.87 24.24
CA ARG A 501 -33.21 -12.97 25.28
C ARG A 501 -32.85 -11.52 24.96
N ILE A 502 -33.59 -10.59 25.55
CA ILE A 502 -33.21 -9.18 25.61
C ILE A 502 -31.86 -9.06 26.33
N LYS A 503 -30.89 -8.44 25.66
CA LYS A 503 -29.53 -8.20 26.17
C LYS A 503 -29.32 -6.71 26.40
N LYS A 504 -28.59 -6.40 27.47
CA LYS A 504 -28.32 -5.03 27.93
C LYS A 504 -26.83 -4.87 28.25
N ILE A 505 -26.25 -3.77 27.81
CA ILE A 505 -24.87 -3.38 28.12
C ILE A 505 -24.81 -1.89 28.45
N LYS A 506 -23.73 -1.45 29.09
CA LYS A 506 -23.37 -0.03 29.21
C LYS A 506 -22.33 0.31 28.14
N ILE A 507 -22.43 1.49 27.56
CA ILE A 507 -21.46 2.04 26.59
C ILE A 507 -21.11 3.49 26.94
N ILE A 508 -19.99 3.97 26.41
CA ILE A 508 -19.65 5.40 26.40
C ILE A 508 -19.47 5.83 24.94
N PRO A 509 -20.50 6.44 24.30
CA PRO A 509 -20.40 6.82 22.90
C PRO A 509 -19.30 7.82 22.60
N GLU A 510 -18.99 8.73 23.53
CA GLU A 510 -17.90 9.70 23.37
C GLU A 510 -16.51 9.05 23.29
N SER A 511 -16.40 7.79 23.73
CA SER A 511 -15.16 7.02 23.62
C SER A 511 -14.93 6.42 22.23
N ILE A 512 -15.91 6.52 21.33
CA ILE A 512 -15.78 6.01 19.95
C ILE A 512 -14.63 6.74 19.26
N LYS A 513 -13.64 5.99 18.83
CA LYS A 513 -12.51 6.50 18.04
C LYS A 513 -12.40 5.69 16.75
N VAL A 514 -12.33 6.39 15.63
CA VAL A 514 -11.92 5.82 14.34
C VAL A 514 -10.66 6.56 13.93
N GLN A 515 -9.57 5.83 13.78
CA GLN A 515 -8.27 6.40 13.47
C GLN A 515 -7.68 5.63 12.31
N GLN A 516 -7.23 6.36 11.28
CA GLN A 516 -6.32 5.76 10.32
C GLN A 516 -5.08 5.34 11.11
N ALA A 517 -4.67 4.08 11.00
CA ALA A 517 -3.52 3.55 11.69
C ALA A 517 -2.25 4.17 11.09
N VAL A 518 -1.92 5.39 11.51
CA VAL A 518 -0.66 6.03 11.19
C VAL A 518 0.05 6.26 12.52
N GLU A 519 1.26 5.71 12.65
CA GLU A 519 1.98 5.67 13.93
C GLU A 519 2.01 7.08 14.57
N ASN A 520 1.60 7.14 15.84
CA ASN A 520 2.05 8.20 16.74
C ASN A 520 3.57 8.11 16.83
N LYS A 521 4.20 9.28 16.77
CA LYS A 521 5.64 9.53 16.70
C LYS A 521 6.49 8.69 17.65
#